data_AF-A0AB74E539-F1
#
_entry.id   AF-A0AB74E539-F1
#
_cell.length_a   1.000
_cell.length_b   1.000
_cell.length_c   1.000
_cell.angle_alpha   90.00
_cell.angle_beta   90.00
_cell.angle_gamma   90.00
#
_symmetry.space_group_name_H-M   'P 1'
#
loop_
_entity.id
_entity.type
_entity.pdbx_description
1 polymer ?
#
loop_
_entity_poly.entity_id
_entity_poly.type
_entity_poly.pdbx_seq_one_letter_code
_entity_poly.pdbx_strand_id
1 'polypeptide(L)' 'DIDDELEDGLISSLDTKGKYVQEGRGIRRIYQINKGDKLAQLVIVPIWTPELKQVEEFESVSERGAKGFGSSGV' A
#
# COMPACT_ATOMS: atom_id res chain seq x y z
N ASP A 1 8.81 27.58 9.35
CA ASP A 1 8.59 27.31 10.79
C ASP A 1 7.75 26.07 11.10
N ILE A 2 7.94 24.97 10.35
CA ILE A 2 7.67 23.58 10.79
C ILE A 2 8.81 22.65 10.30
N ASP A 3 9.64 23.10 9.35
CA ASP A 3 10.71 22.30 8.74
C ASP A 3 12.05 22.29 9.51
N ASP A 4 12.19 23.02 10.62
CA ASP A 4 13.49 23.25 11.29
C ASP A 4 13.80 22.31 12.48
N GLU A 5 12.95 21.33 12.81
CA GLU A 5 13.17 20.42 13.95
C GLU A 5 13.05 18.92 13.61
N LEU A 6 13.33 18.54 12.36
CA LEU A 6 13.71 17.15 12.10
C LEU A 6 15.24 17.12 12.07
N GLU A 7 15.85 16.71 13.18
CA GLU A 7 17.23 16.21 13.13
C GLU A 7 17.24 15.08 12.09
N ASP A 8 17.67 15.41 10.86
CA ASP A 8 17.89 14.48 9.75
C ASP A 8 19.02 13.53 10.16
N GLY A 9 18.69 12.58 11.03
CA GLY A 9 19.56 11.47 11.36
C GLY A 9 19.77 10.66 10.10
N LEU A 10 20.93 10.82 9.47
CA LEU A 10 21.40 9.98 8.38
C LEU A 10 21.50 8.54 8.90
N ILE A 11 20.45 7.73 8.71
CA ILE A 11 20.49 6.30 9.02
C ILE A 11 21.06 5.57 7.80
N SER A 12 22.15 4.85 8.03
CA SER A 12 22.69 3.90 7.06
C SER A 12 21.70 2.79 6.77
N SER A 13 21.44 2.49 5.50
CA SER A 13 20.72 1.26 5.14
C SER A 13 21.53 0.04 5.57
N LEU A 14 20.87 -0.88 6.27
CA LEU A 14 21.42 -2.19 6.63
C LEU A 14 20.73 -3.26 5.76
N ASP A 15 21.48 -4.26 5.32
CA ASP A 15 20.90 -5.43 4.67
C ASP A 15 20.15 -6.31 5.69
N THR A 16 19.48 -7.36 5.22
CA THR A 16 18.76 -8.31 6.08
C THR A 16 19.65 -9.10 7.04
N LYS A 17 20.98 -8.95 6.94
CA LYS A 17 21.99 -9.55 7.80
C LYS A 17 22.66 -8.50 8.71
N GLY A 18 22.16 -7.25 8.72
CA GLY A 18 22.67 -6.17 9.54
C GLY A 18 23.97 -5.54 9.04
N LYS A 19 24.34 -5.72 7.76
CA LYS A 19 25.54 -5.09 7.17
C LYS A 19 25.20 -3.76 6.52
N TYR A 20 26.07 -2.76 6.68
CA TYR A 20 25.97 -1.47 6.00
C TYR A 20 25.95 -1.63 4.49
N VAL A 21 24.95 -1.03 3.84
CA VAL A 21 24.83 -0.95 2.39
C VAL A 21 25.12 0.48 1.98
N GLN A 22 26.20 0.70 1.21
CA GLN A 22 26.43 1.99 0.55
C GLN A 22 25.56 2.07 -0.71
N GLU A 23 24.28 2.38 -0.55
CA GLU A 23 23.46 2.81 -1.69
C GLU A 23 23.63 4.33 -1.87
N GLY A 24 23.89 4.74 -3.11
CA GLY A 24 24.25 6.11 -3.47
C GLY A 24 23.24 7.16 -3.01
N ARG A 25 23.72 8.39 -2.89
CA ARG A 25 23.03 9.63 -2.46
C ARG A 25 21.49 9.59 -2.59
N GLY A 26 20.85 9.13 -1.52
CA GLY A 26 19.43 9.32 -1.27
C GLY A 26 19.27 9.52 0.22
N ILE A 27 19.22 10.78 0.68
CA ILE A 27 18.78 11.10 2.03
C ILE A 27 17.33 10.62 2.10
N ARG A 28 17.08 9.53 2.83
CA ARG A 28 15.73 9.06 3.07
C ARG A 28 15.24 9.75 4.33
N ARG A 29 14.32 10.71 4.19
CA ARG A 29 13.60 11.26 5.33
C ARG A 29 12.84 10.12 6.01
N ILE A 30 13.09 9.91 7.30
CA ILE A 30 12.46 8.89 8.11
C ILE A 30 11.37 9.57 8.92
N TYR A 31 10.16 9.02 8.86
CA TYR A 31 9.09 9.42 9.76
C TYR A 31 9.18 8.57 11.02
N GLN A 32 9.51 9.18 12.15
CA GLN A 32 9.52 8.51 13.44
C GLN A 32 8.08 8.37 13.95
N ILE A 33 7.65 7.12 14.15
CA ILE A 33 6.38 6.80 14.77
C ILE A 33 6.57 6.77 16.29
N ASN A 34 5.75 7.55 16.99
CA ASN A 34 5.74 7.61 18.45
C ASN A 34 4.58 6.80 19.03
N LYS A 35 4.74 6.43 20.32
CA LYS A 35 3.69 5.75 21.05
C LYS A 35 2.45 6.65 21.15
N GLY A 36 1.33 6.19 20.58
CA GLY A 36 0.05 6.92 20.59
C GLY A 36 -0.31 7.57 19.24
N ASP A 37 0.58 7.50 18.25
CA ASP A 37 0.30 8.04 16.91
C ASP A 37 -0.83 7.27 16.21
N LYS A 38 -1.75 8.01 15.58
CA LYS A 38 -2.83 7.45 14.77
C LYS A 38 -2.33 7.27 13.34
N LEU A 39 -1.96 6.03 12.99
CA LEU A 39 -1.32 5.71 11.70
C LEU A 39 -2.29 5.17 10.64
N ALA A 40 -3.46 4.70 11.08
CA ALA A 40 -4.45 4.07 10.24
C ALA A 40 -5.83 4.16 10.90
N GLN A 41 -6.85 3.80 10.15
CA GLN A 41 -8.24 3.75 10.61
C GLN A 41 -8.83 2.37 10.30
N LEU A 42 -9.56 1.81 11.27
CA LEU A 42 -10.36 0.60 11.08
C LEU A 42 -11.71 0.96 10.46
N VAL A 43 -12.11 0.24 9.42
CA VAL A 43 -13.42 0.35 8.79
C VAL A 43 -14.09 -1.02 8.85
N ILE A 44 -15.29 -1.07 9.43
CA ILE A 44 -16.09 -2.30 9.55
C ILE A 44 -17.30 -2.16 8.64
N VAL A 45 -17.39 -3.01 7.62
CA VAL A 45 -18.50 -3.06 6.68
C VAL A 45 -19.01 -4.50 6.54
N PRO A 46 -20.31 -4.71 6.31
CA PRO A 46 -20.84 -6.03 5.99
C PRO A 46 -20.17 -6.60 4.73
N ILE A 47 -19.85 -7.89 4.76
CA ILE A 47 -19.38 -8.62 3.59
C ILE A 47 -20.24 -9.86 3.36
N TRP A 48 -20.31 -10.28 2.11
CA TRP A 48 -20.92 -11.55 1.73
C TRP A 48 -19.83 -12.59 1.48
N THR A 49 -19.97 -13.78 2.05
CA THR A 49 -19.01 -14.91 1.91
C THR A 49 -19.71 -16.12 1.27
N PRO A 50 -20.02 -16.07 -0.03
CA PRO A 50 -20.71 -17.17 -0.71
C PRO A 50 -19.78 -18.38 -0.90
N GLU A 51 -20.38 -19.55 -1.02
CA GLU A 51 -19.67 -20.73 -1.55
C GLU A 51 -19.42 -20.57 -3.06
N LEU A 52 -18.21 -20.92 -3.50
CA LEU A 52 -17.85 -20.85 -4.91
C LEU A 52 -18.41 -22.05 -5.66
N LYS A 53 -19.17 -21.79 -6.73
CA LYS A 53 -19.69 -22.82 -7.64
C LYS A 53 -18.97 -22.73 -8.98
N GLN A 54 -18.29 -23.79 -9.37
CA GLN A 54 -17.67 -23.91 -10.68
C GLN A 54 -18.74 -24.19 -11.76
N VAL A 55 -18.64 -23.49 -12.88
CA VAL A 55 -19.50 -23.64 -14.07
C VAL A 55 -18.62 -23.64 -15.32
N GLU A 56 -19.12 -24.21 -16.43
CA GLU A 56 -18.41 -24.19 -17.72
C GLU A 56 -18.47 -22.79 -18.35
N GLU A 57 -19.66 -22.17 -18.35
CA GLU A 57 -19.90 -20.82 -18.89
C GLU A 57 -20.91 -20.06 -18.02
N PHE A 58 -20.90 -18.72 -18.11
CA PHE A 58 -21.88 -17.87 -17.43
C PHE A 58 -23.22 -17.84 -18.19
N GLU A 59 -24.33 -17.74 -17.47
CA GLU A 59 -25.69 -17.77 -18.06
C GLU A 59 -25.98 -16.58 -18.99
N SER A 60 -25.33 -15.43 -18.78
CA SER A 60 -25.49 -14.26 -19.64
C SER A 60 -24.27 -13.35 -19.64
N VAL A 61 -24.12 -12.60 -20.73
CA VAL A 61 -23.12 -11.54 -20.88
C VAL A 61 -23.77 -10.21 -20.50
N SER A 62 -23.22 -9.52 -19.50
CA SER A 62 -23.66 -8.18 -19.12
C SER A 62 -23.21 -7.12 -20.15
N GLU A 63 -23.82 -5.94 -20.14
CA GLU A 63 -23.39 -4.79 -20.96
C GLU A 63 -21.90 -4.44 -20.77
N ARG A 64 -21.36 -4.71 -19.58
CA ARG A 64 -19.93 -4.52 -19.26
C ARG A 64 -19.04 -5.55 -19.96
N GLY A 65 -19.51 -6.80 -20.11
CA GLY A 65 -18.74 -7.91 -20.66
C GLY A 65 -17.39 -8.09 -19.94
N ALA A 66 -16.33 -8.33 -20.72
CA ALA A 66 -14.96 -8.52 -20.22
C ALA A 66 -14.18 -7.21 -19.98
N LYS A 67 -14.81 -6.04 -20.11
CA LYS A 67 -14.14 -4.75 -20.03
C LYS A 67 -13.64 -4.49 -18.60
N GLY A 68 -12.45 -3.90 -18.41
CA GLY A 68 -11.85 -3.57 -17.11
C GLY A 68 -10.73 -2.54 -17.25
N PHE A 69 -10.06 -2.16 -16.16
CA PHE A 69 -8.86 -1.29 -16.19
C PHE A 69 -9.06 0.05 -16.93
N GLY A 70 -10.05 0.85 -16.50
CA GLY A 70 -10.29 2.15 -17.13
C GLY A 70 -10.83 2.06 -18.57
N SER A 71 -11.39 0.91 -18.97
CA SER A 71 -11.99 0.67 -20.30
C SER A 71 -13.13 1.62 -20.69
N SER A 72 -13.68 2.37 -19.74
CA SER A 72 -14.65 3.43 -20.02
C SER A 72 -14.00 4.72 -20.52
N GLY A 73 -12.67 4.82 -20.47
CA GLY A 73 -11.92 6.04 -20.79
C GLY A 73 -12.16 7.16 -19.79
N VAL A 74 -11.66 8.35 -20.18
CA VAL A 74 -11.99 9.68 -19.65
C VAL A 74 -12.83 10.39 -20.69
#